data_AF-A0A166WVY3-F1
#
_entry.id   AF-A0A166WVY3-F1
#
_cell.length_a   1.000
_cell.length_b   1.000
_cell.length_c   1.000
_cell.angle_alpha   90.00
_cell.angle_beta   90.00
_cell.angle_gamma   90.00
#
_symmetry.space_group_name_H-M   'P 1'
#
loop_
_entity.id
_entity.type
_entity.pdbx_description
1 polymer ?
#
loop_
_entity_poly.entity_id
_entity_poly.type
_entity_poly.pdbx_seq_one_letter_code
_entity_poly.pdbx_strand_id
1 'polypeptide(L)'
;MPGATKDSEVVLKYVRSLRLPHPDGELLECFIQDSLDPVQAARYMKQRCSLGGKGLDLECFLSDWKQLINTCTSDEGLKPGGWIPTDGLRAVVYKGPTYVLRDKAIVAKVIERDRGRCCITGFGNSFWDPLVVTPILPARKIHVDETLLGLFDAFVGPELRDWVLSDAASSNPYRNHWLVRKSAAAALSEGFYMFNASERSQYHVFQAIIGGPAFPPIIMKTPVCRTDCFITESLSHLDPPDACALQVVSRFAKPIRWTMVSREIKSKRPDRSSRPQPASIWRCIPEWGAEAMIMAWRLLPAPLRTRAYRGLICLGALMYEPSCSFKVRRLPLGMYIKVTKIERHEGLANENAALQLVRRHTDVPVPRVLDLVSDSTSSYLLTTRLSGICLGIGIDTLSDDEAETLVRDLQKCLAELRSIPKLVSPEYVISNARGKACYDYRILAATDRSKGYFFGPFVTEEQFNDGLRVGALPQVSHDSGHQMVFTHGDLNMRNVLMHNGRLSGIVDWENSGWYPTYWDYTKAHYITRFNQRWLKMTDRVFERFGDFSAELSTERQLWWYCY
;
A
#
# COMPACT_ATOMS: atom_id res chain seq x y z
N MET A 1 18.96 28.66 -10.82
CA MET A 1 17.55 29.07 -10.90
C MET A 1 16.77 28.57 -9.68
N PRO A 2 16.80 29.26 -8.53
CA PRO A 2 16.08 28.85 -7.31
C PRO A 2 14.62 29.36 -7.20
N GLY A 3 14.11 30.09 -8.21
CA GLY A 3 12.75 30.65 -8.20
C GLY A 3 11.66 29.77 -8.80
N ALA A 4 11.99 28.83 -9.70
CA ALA A 4 11.00 28.08 -10.49
C ALA A 4 10.36 26.92 -9.72
N THR A 5 11.09 26.23 -8.85
CA THR A 5 10.57 25.16 -7.97
C THR A 5 9.57 25.68 -6.92
N LYS A 6 9.61 26.98 -6.60
CA LYS A 6 8.74 27.59 -5.59
C LYS A 6 7.27 27.64 -6.02
N ASP A 7 6.98 27.84 -7.30
CA ASP A 7 5.61 28.04 -7.79
C ASP A 7 4.76 26.76 -7.66
N SER A 8 5.29 25.61 -8.08
CA SER A 8 4.59 24.33 -8.00
C SER A 8 4.39 23.87 -6.55
N GLU A 9 5.39 24.07 -5.69
CA GLU A 9 5.28 23.80 -4.26
C GLU A 9 4.24 24.67 -3.57
N VAL A 10 4.15 25.96 -3.91
CA VAL A 10 3.14 26.88 -3.36
C VAL A 10 1.73 26.45 -3.74
N VAL A 11 1.50 26.10 -5.01
CA VAL A 11 0.18 25.62 -5.46
C VAL A 11 -0.17 24.28 -4.82
N LEU A 12 0.77 23.32 -4.78
CA LEU A 12 0.56 22.04 -4.09
C LEU A 12 0.24 22.24 -2.60
N LYS A 13 0.94 23.15 -1.92
CA LYS A 13 0.67 23.48 -0.52
C LYS A 13 -0.72 24.09 -0.35
N TYR A 14 -1.15 24.94 -1.29
CA TYR A 14 -2.51 25.47 -1.31
C TYR A 14 -3.54 24.36 -1.50
N VAL A 15 -3.41 23.50 -2.53
CA VAL A 15 -4.30 22.35 -2.77
C VAL A 15 -4.39 21.46 -1.53
N ARG A 16 -3.27 21.14 -0.90
CA ARG A 16 -3.20 20.33 0.34
C ARG A 16 -3.86 20.97 1.56
N SER A 17 -3.96 22.30 1.58
CA SER A 17 -4.63 23.06 2.65
C SER A 17 -6.16 23.07 2.51
N LEU A 18 -6.67 22.78 1.31
CA LEU A 18 -8.10 22.73 1.05
C LEU A 18 -8.72 21.44 1.62
N ARG A 19 -9.94 21.56 2.13
CA ARG A 19 -10.76 20.44 2.59
C ARG A 19 -11.62 19.93 1.44
N LEU A 20 -10.99 19.22 0.51
CA LEU A 20 -11.69 18.57 -0.61
C LEU A 20 -12.09 17.13 -0.23
N PRO A 21 -13.26 16.64 -0.68
CA PRO A 21 -13.64 15.24 -0.50
C PRO A 21 -12.63 14.30 -1.16
N HIS A 22 -12.20 13.24 -0.48
CA HIS A 22 -11.29 12.28 -1.09
C HIS A 22 -11.95 11.50 -2.26
N PRO A 23 -11.25 11.29 -3.41
CA PRO A 23 -9.85 11.60 -3.72
C PRO A 23 -9.64 12.87 -4.58
N ASP A 24 -10.49 13.89 -4.43
CA ASP A 24 -10.45 15.08 -5.30
C ASP A 24 -9.18 15.91 -5.10
N GLY A 25 -8.65 15.96 -3.89
CA GLY A 25 -7.36 16.60 -3.61
C GLY A 25 -6.21 15.88 -4.32
N GLU A 26 -6.19 14.54 -4.27
CA GLU A 26 -5.18 13.72 -4.93
C GLU A 26 -5.24 13.83 -6.45
N LEU A 27 -6.45 13.97 -7.03
CA LEU A 27 -6.63 14.24 -8.46
C LEU A 27 -6.03 15.59 -8.87
N LEU A 28 -6.21 16.65 -8.07
CA LEU A 28 -5.60 17.94 -8.34
C LEU A 28 -4.08 17.93 -8.16
N GLU A 29 -3.57 17.21 -7.16
CA GLU A 29 -2.12 17.03 -6.98
C GLU A 29 -1.50 16.31 -8.18
N CYS A 30 -2.15 15.27 -8.71
CA CYS A 30 -1.71 14.57 -9.91
C CYS A 30 -1.56 15.48 -11.13
N PHE A 31 -2.45 16.46 -11.31
CA PHE A 31 -2.34 17.42 -12.42
C PHE A 31 -0.99 18.16 -12.39
N ILE A 32 -0.46 18.47 -11.20
CA ILE A 32 0.82 19.16 -11.07
C ILE A 32 1.97 18.14 -11.08
N GLN A 33 1.90 17.10 -10.25
CA GLN A 33 3.01 16.18 -10.00
C GLN A 33 3.32 15.25 -11.18
N ASP A 34 2.30 14.87 -11.95
CA ASP A 34 2.43 13.94 -13.07
C ASP A 34 2.41 14.65 -14.44
N SER A 35 2.44 15.99 -14.46
CA SER A 35 2.60 16.79 -15.68
C SER A 35 4.03 16.79 -16.24
N LEU A 36 4.19 17.15 -17.51
CA LEU A 36 5.50 17.25 -18.16
C LEU A 36 6.37 18.34 -17.52
N ASP A 37 5.77 19.50 -17.25
CA ASP A 37 6.38 20.60 -16.52
C ASP A 37 5.48 20.99 -15.34
N PRO A 38 5.78 20.52 -14.11
CA PRO A 38 5.02 20.85 -12.90
C PRO A 38 4.92 22.35 -12.62
N VAL A 39 5.91 23.14 -13.05
CA VAL A 39 5.90 24.60 -12.86
C VAL A 39 4.91 25.24 -13.83
N GLN A 40 4.93 24.84 -15.09
CA GLN A 40 3.97 25.31 -16.09
C GLN A 40 2.54 24.90 -15.74
N ALA A 41 2.33 23.64 -15.33
CA ALA A 41 1.03 23.14 -14.88
C ALA A 41 0.50 23.95 -13.68
N ALA A 42 1.34 24.23 -12.68
CA ALA A 42 0.96 25.04 -11.53
C ALA A 42 0.60 26.49 -11.92
N ARG A 43 1.35 27.11 -12.83
CA ARG A 43 1.03 28.46 -13.36
C ARG A 43 -0.29 28.47 -14.13
N TYR A 44 -0.52 27.45 -14.96
CA TYR A 44 -1.76 27.31 -15.71
C TYR A 44 -2.96 27.19 -14.77
N MET A 45 -2.88 26.30 -13.77
CA MET A 45 -3.93 26.15 -12.75
C MET A 45 -4.18 27.48 -12.04
N LYS A 46 -3.13 28.20 -11.64
CA LYS A 46 -3.24 29.50 -10.98
C LYS A 46 -3.95 30.53 -11.86
N GLN A 47 -3.56 30.64 -13.12
CA GLN A 47 -4.14 31.58 -14.07
C GLN A 47 -5.62 31.26 -14.33
N ARG A 48 -5.95 29.99 -14.62
CA ARG A 48 -7.32 29.56 -14.92
C ARG A 48 -8.26 29.78 -13.75
N CYS A 49 -7.84 29.47 -12.53
CA CYS A 49 -8.69 29.57 -11.35
C CYS A 49 -8.77 30.99 -10.76
N SER A 50 -7.87 31.92 -11.12
CA SER A 50 -7.89 33.31 -10.64
C SER A 50 -8.80 34.23 -11.44
N LEU A 51 -9.38 33.75 -12.55
CA LEU A 51 -10.25 34.54 -13.44
C LEU A 51 -11.63 34.88 -12.82
N GLY A 52 -11.92 34.45 -11.57
CA GLY A 52 -13.22 34.59 -10.89
C GLY A 52 -13.27 35.42 -9.59
N GLY A 53 -12.15 35.96 -9.06
CA GLY A 53 -12.15 36.77 -7.82
C GLY A 53 -11.10 36.37 -6.77
N LYS A 54 -11.22 36.84 -5.51
CA LYS A 54 -10.25 36.59 -4.42
C LYS A 54 -10.24 35.11 -3.98
N GLY A 55 -9.48 34.28 -4.67
CA GLY A 55 -9.26 32.86 -4.38
C GLY A 55 -9.13 32.04 -5.67
N LEU A 56 -8.54 30.84 -5.60
CA LEU A 56 -8.53 29.92 -6.73
C LEU A 56 -9.86 29.14 -6.74
N ASP A 57 -10.74 29.38 -7.71
CA ASP A 57 -11.90 28.51 -7.97
C ASP A 57 -11.44 27.21 -8.64
N LEU A 58 -11.30 26.16 -7.83
CA LEU A 58 -10.82 24.85 -8.28
C LEU A 58 -11.96 23.89 -8.64
N GLU A 59 -13.23 24.26 -8.41
CA GLU A 59 -14.35 23.35 -8.67
C GLU A 59 -14.56 23.15 -10.17
N CYS A 60 -14.62 24.26 -10.92
CA CYS A 60 -14.67 24.23 -12.38
C CYS A 60 -13.43 23.53 -12.96
N PHE A 61 -12.24 23.85 -12.45
CA PHE A 61 -10.99 23.23 -12.89
C PHE A 61 -11.00 21.71 -12.68
N LEU A 62 -11.44 21.25 -11.49
CA LEU A 62 -11.53 19.84 -11.17
C LEU A 62 -12.55 19.11 -12.03
N SER A 63 -13.69 19.75 -12.33
CA SER A 63 -14.70 19.21 -13.25
C SER A 63 -14.11 18.99 -14.64
N ASP A 64 -13.47 20.01 -15.21
CA ASP A 64 -12.81 19.93 -16.52
C ASP A 64 -11.69 18.88 -16.51
N TRP A 65 -10.92 18.80 -15.43
CA TRP A 65 -9.86 17.81 -15.26
C TRP A 65 -10.42 16.38 -15.25
N LYS A 66 -11.49 16.13 -14.49
CA LYS A 66 -12.21 14.85 -14.48
C LYS A 66 -12.77 14.52 -15.86
N GLN A 67 -13.29 15.50 -16.60
CA GLN A 67 -13.77 15.31 -17.97
C GLN A 67 -12.64 14.89 -18.90
N LEU A 68 -11.48 15.56 -18.86
CA LEU A 68 -10.31 15.20 -19.67
C LEU A 68 -9.76 13.82 -19.33
N ILE A 69 -9.72 13.43 -18.05
CA ILE A 69 -9.32 12.05 -17.68
C ILE A 69 -10.32 11.04 -18.27
N ASN A 70 -11.62 11.35 -18.21
CA ASN A 70 -12.64 10.46 -18.73
C ASN A 70 -12.52 10.24 -20.25
N THR A 71 -12.15 11.26 -21.05
CA THR A 71 -11.94 11.08 -22.50
C THR A 71 -10.80 10.11 -22.81
N CYS A 72 -9.79 10.03 -21.95
CA CYS A 72 -8.72 9.03 -22.04
C CYS A 72 -9.13 7.62 -21.60
N THR A 73 -10.27 7.45 -20.92
CA THR A 73 -10.76 6.15 -20.39
C THR A 73 -12.01 5.62 -21.05
N SER A 74 -12.70 6.43 -21.86
CA SER A 74 -14.01 6.11 -22.46
C SER A 74 -13.88 5.17 -23.66
N ASP A 75 -13.50 3.92 -23.39
CA ASP A 75 -13.91 2.80 -24.23
C ASP A 75 -15.22 2.26 -23.62
N GLU A 76 -16.37 2.55 -24.28
CA GLU A 76 -17.72 2.17 -23.83
C GLU A 76 -17.92 0.64 -23.63
N GLY A 77 -16.92 -0.17 -23.96
CA GLY A 77 -16.87 -1.62 -23.71
C GLY A 77 -16.57 -2.02 -22.26
N LEU A 78 -16.00 -1.13 -21.44
CA LEU A 78 -15.66 -1.38 -20.03
C LEU A 78 -16.89 -1.19 -19.12
N LYS A 79 -17.96 -1.94 -19.38
CA LYS A 79 -18.94 -2.23 -18.31
C LYS A 79 -18.22 -3.13 -17.31
N PRO A 80 -18.08 -2.76 -16.01
CA PRO A 80 -17.57 -3.70 -15.01
C PRO A 80 -18.38 -4.99 -15.14
N GLY A 81 -17.70 -6.11 -15.41
CA GLY A 81 -18.36 -7.40 -15.38
C GLY A 81 -18.99 -7.56 -14.00
N GLY A 82 -20.26 -8.01 -13.96
CA GLY A 82 -21.04 -8.06 -12.73
C GLY A 82 -20.24 -8.61 -11.56
N TRP A 83 -20.36 -7.93 -10.42
CA TRP A 83 -19.69 -8.27 -9.16
C TRP A 83 -20.15 -9.65 -8.69
N ILE A 84 -19.26 -10.64 -8.70
CA ILE A 84 -19.55 -11.95 -8.12
C ILE A 84 -19.14 -11.88 -6.63
N PRO A 85 -20.05 -12.16 -5.68
CA PRO A 85 -19.69 -12.25 -4.27
C PRO A 85 -18.87 -13.53 -4.06
N THR A 86 -17.57 -13.39 -3.81
CA THR A 86 -16.75 -14.47 -3.24
C THR A 86 -16.04 -13.95 -1.99
N ASP A 87 -16.14 -14.72 -0.91
CA ASP A 87 -15.74 -14.36 0.45
C ASP A 87 -14.36 -13.69 0.54
N GLY A 88 -14.36 -12.37 0.70
CA GLY A 88 -13.20 -11.56 1.08
C GLY A 88 -12.24 -11.15 -0.05
N LEU A 89 -12.40 -11.65 -1.28
CA LEU A 89 -11.80 -11.06 -2.48
C LEU A 89 -12.92 -10.77 -3.48
N ARG A 90 -13.23 -9.48 -3.66
CA ARG A 90 -14.07 -9.01 -4.76
C ARG A 90 -13.32 -9.29 -6.06
N ALA A 91 -13.63 -10.38 -6.74
CA ALA A 91 -13.11 -10.64 -8.08
C ALA A 91 -13.87 -9.73 -9.05
N VAL A 92 -13.23 -8.64 -9.49
CA VAL A 92 -13.72 -7.87 -10.63
C VAL A 92 -13.56 -8.75 -11.86
N VAL A 93 -14.65 -9.03 -12.56
CA VAL A 93 -14.58 -9.66 -13.88
C VAL A 93 -14.10 -8.58 -14.86
N TYR A 94 -12.80 -8.57 -15.11
CA TYR A 94 -12.17 -7.66 -16.07
C TYR A 94 -12.72 -7.95 -17.47
N LYS A 95 -13.59 -7.06 -17.97
CA LYS A 95 -13.86 -7.02 -19.41
C LYS A 95 -12.62 -6.45 -20.07
N GLY A 96 -11.84 -7.33 -20.69
CA GLY A 96 -10.68 -6.91 -21.48
C GLY A 96 -11.08 -5.94 -22.59
N PRO A 97 -10.12 -5.20 -23.16
CA PRO A 97 -10.37 -4.22 -24.20
C PRO A 97 -11.21 -4.83 -25.34
N THR A 98 -12.22 -4.08 -25.80
CA THR A 98 -13.13 -4.48 -26.88
C THR A 98 -12.48 -4.45 -28.25
N TYR A 99 -11.32 -3.79 -28.37
CA TYR A 99 -10.57 -3.69 -29.61
C TYR A 99 -9.79 -4.98 -29.91
N VAL A 100 -10.10 -5.59 -31.05
CA VAL A 100 -9.35 -6.72 -31.62
C VAL A 100 -8.87 -6.30 -33.00
N LEU A 101 -7.56 -6.08 -33.14
CA LEU A 101 -6.94 -5.86 -34.45
C LEU A 101 -7.11 -7.13 -35.30
N ARG A 102 -7.91 -7.05 -36.37
CA ARG A 102 -8.23 -8.22 -37.22
C ARG A 102 -7.21 -8.46 -38.34
N ASP A 103 -6.31 -7.51 -38.59
CA ASP A 103 -5.28 -7.64 -39.61
C ASP A 103 -4.20 -8.64 -39.17
N LYS A 104 -4.22 -9.83 -39.76
CA LYS A 104 -3.31 -10.92 -39.43
C LYS A 104 -1.85 -10.60 -39.77
N ALA A 105 -1.59 -9.76 -40.78
CA ALA A 105 -0.23 -9.42 -41.18
C ALA A 105 0.42 -8.48 -40.16
N ILE A 106 -0.33 -7.48 -39.68
CA ILE A 106 0.15 -6.57 -38.63
C ILE A 106 0.35 -7.34 -37.32
N VAL A 107 -0.60 -8.22 -36.96
CA VAL A 107 -0.51 -9.04 -35.75
C VAL A 107 0.75 -9.91 -35.77
N ALA A 108 1.04 -10.59 -36.88
CA ALA A 108 2.23 -11.44 -36.99
C ALA A 108 3.53 -10.64 -36.80
N LYS A 109 3.64 -9.48 -37.45
CA LYS A 109 4.81 -8.60 -37.36
C LYS A 109 5.01 -8.00 -35.96
N VAL A 110 3.93 -7.60 -35.28
CA VAL A 110 4.01 -7.11 -33.90
C VAL A 110 4.44 -8.24 -32.94
N ILE A 111 3.94 -9.46 -33.14
CA ILE A 111 4.35 -10.63 -32.34
C ILE A 111 5.85 -10.91 -32.50
N GLU A 112 6.37 -10.82 -33.72
CA GLU A 112 7.79 -11.00 -34.03
C GLU A 112 8.64 -9.92 -33.35
N ARG A 113 8.28 -8.64 -33.54
CA ARG A 113 8.96 -7.50 -32.90
C ARG A 113 9.01 -7.62 -31.37
N ASP A 114 7.91 -8.06 -30.75
CA ASP A 114 7.77 -8.15 -29.30
C ASP A 114 8.18 -9.52 -28.72
N ARG A 115 8.85 -10.36 -29.53
CA ARG A 115 9.43 -11.66 -29.13
C ARG A 115 8.42 -12.64 -28.55
N GLY A 116 7.14 -12.55 -28.95
CA GLY A 116 6.09 -13.40 -28.40
C GLY A 116 5.90 -13.28 -26.88
N ARG A 117 6.30 -12.16 -26.28
CA ARG A 117 6.15 -11.88 -24.84
C ARG A 117 5.35 -10.61 -24.62
N CYS A 118 4.63 -10.57 -23.51
CA CYS A 118 3.91 -9.37 -23.09
C CYS A 118 4.90 -8.24 -22.77
N CYS A 119 4.79 -7.10 -23.46
CA CYS A 119 5.64 -5.93 -23.23
C CYS A 119 5.51 -5.36 -21.81
N ILE A 120 4.34 -5.50 -21.17
CA ILE A 120 4.13 -5.00 -19.80
C ILE A 120 4.75 -5.95 -18.77
N THR A 121 4.48 -7.25 -18.88
CA THR A 121 4.75 -8.22 -17.81
C THR A 121 5.96 -9.13 -18.05
N GLY A 122 6.38 -9.27 -19.31
CA GLY A 122 7.39 -10.24 -19.75
C GLY A 122 6.88 -11.68 -19.85
N PHE A 123 5.63 -11.97 -19.50
CA PHE A 123 5.08 -13.33 -19.61
C PHE A 123 4.83 -13.73 -21.07
N GLY A 124 5.01 -15.02 -21.39
CA GLY A 124 4.74 -15.62 -22.71
C GLY A 124 3.25 -15.73 -23.03
N ASN A 125 2.81 -16.73 -23.80
CA ASN A 125 1.37 -17.01 -24.01
C ASN A 125 0.78 -17.91 -22.90
N SER A 126 -0.54 -18.00 -22.78
CA SER A 126 -1.28 -18.74 -21.74
C SER A 126 -2.71 -18.94 -22.24
N PHE A 127 -3.26 -20.12 -21.98
CA PHE A 127 -4.63 -20.44 -22.34
C PHE A 127 -5.66 -19.54 -21.62
N TRP A 128 -5.44 -19.25 -20.34
CA TRP A 128 -6.37 -18.50 -19.50
C TRP A 128 -6.23 -16.98 -19.59
N ASP A 129 -5.11 -16.51 -20.13
CA ASP A 129 -4.81 -15.08 -20.25
C ASP A 129 -3.99 -14.85 -21.53
N PRO A 130 -4.57 -14.98 -22.72
CA PRO A 130 -3.81 -15.01 -23.97
C PRO A 130 -3.08 -13.70 -24.25
N LEU A 131 -2.02 -13.80 -25.05
CA LEU A 131 -1.41 -12.63 -25.66
C LEU A 131 -2.33 -12.06 -26.75
N VAL A 132 -2.47 -10.75 -26.75
CA VAL A 132 -3.29 -9.98 -27.68
C VAL A 132 -2.48 -8.78 -28.16
N VAL A 133 -2.67 -8.41 -29.42
CA VAL A 133 -2.14 -7.17 -29.96
C VAL A 133 -3.16 -6.07 -29.69
N THR A 134 -2.76 -5.07 -28.91
CA THR A 134 -3.63 -3.94 -28.53
C THR A 134 -2.96 -2.64 -28.96
N PRO A 135 -3.71 -1.56 -29.14
CA PRO A 135 -3.10 -0.26 -29.33
C PRO A 135 -2.63 0.28 -27.97
N ILE A 136 -1.60 1.12 -27.97
CA ILE A 136 -1.05 1.74 -26.76
C ILE A 136 -1.99 2.85 -26.30
N LEU A 137 -2.42 3.71 -27.24
CA LEU A 137 -3.51 4.66 -27.04
C LEU A 137 -4.82 4.12 -27.63
N PRO A 138 -5.99 4.50 -27.10
CA PRO A 138 -7.28 4.07 -27.64
C PRO A 138 -7.37 4.31 -29.15
N ALA A 139 -8.00 3.39 -29.88
CA ALA A 139 -8.18 3.52 -31.33
C ALA A 139 -9.16 4.65 -31.74
N ARG A 140 -10.01 5.12 -30.81
CA ARG A 140 -10.77 6.36 -30.98
C ARG A 140 -9.84 7.54 -30.70
N LYS A 141 -9.81 8.52 -31.60
CA LYS A 141 -9.11 9.80 -31.38
C LYS A 141 -9.47 10.33 -29.99
N ILE A 142 -8.46 10.68 -29.20
CA ILE A 142 -8.68 11.46 -27.98
C ILE A 142 -9.22 12.81 -28.47
N HIS A 143 -10.54 12.97 -28.40
CA HIS A 143 -11.17 14.23 -28.74
C HIS A 143 -11.03 15.14 -27.53
N VAL A 144 -10.16 16.13 -27.66
CA VAL A 144 -9.99 17.17 -26.66
C VAL A 144 -10.74 18.39 -27.17
N ASP A 145 -11.88 18.69 -26.54
CA ASP A 145 -12.65 19.90 -26.83
C ASP A 145 -11.77 21.15 -26.66
N GLU A 146 -12.09 22.24 -27.37
CA GLU A 146 -11.34 23.50 -27.29
C GLU A 146 -11.22 24.02 -25.84
N THR A 147 -12.22 23.77 -25.01
CA THR A 147 -12.28 24.15 -23.60
C THR A 147 -11.28 23.40 -22.71
N LEU A 148 -10.93 22.16 -23.09
CA LEU A 148 -10.01 21.28 -22.38
C LEU A 148 -8.59 21.32 -22.96
N LEU A 149 -8.43 21.86 -24.17
CA LEU A 149 -7.15 21.86 -24.89
C LEU A 149 -6.03 22.54 -24.10
N GLY A 150 -6.31 23.68 -23.46
CA GLY A 150 -5.32 24.35 -22.61
C GLY A 150 -4.94 23.54 -21.37
N LEU A 151 -5.87 22.75 -20.83
CA LEU A 151 -5.61 21.90 -19.66
C LEU A 151 -4.77 20.69 -20.07
N PHE A 152 -5.09 20.09 -21.22
CA PHE A 152 -4.31 19.03 -21.83
C PHE A 152 -2.88 19.49 -22.14
N ASP A 153 -2.73 20.65 -22.80
CA ASP A 153 -1.43 21.26 -23.10
C ASP A 153 -0.57 21.49 -21.86
N ALA A 154 -1.16 22.08 -20.80
CA ALA A 154 -0.45 22.30 -19.55
C ALA A 154 -0.04 21.00 -18.84
N PHE A 155 -0.74 19.89 -19.10
CA PHE A 155 -0.46 18.59 -18.48
C PHE A 155 0.57 17.77 -19.27
N VAL A 156 0.37 17.60 -20.58
CA VAL A 156 1.24 16.75 -21.42
C VAL A 156 2.36 17.53 -22.12
N GLY A 157 2.23 18.84 -22.26
CA GLY A 157 3.13 19.70 -23.03
C GLY A 157 2.79 19.78 -24.52
N PRO A 158 3.27 20.84 -25.21
CA PRO A 158 2.88 21.14 -26.58
C PRO A 158 3.31 20.06 -27.59
N GLU A 159 4.50 19.48 -27.41
CA GLU A 159 5.01 18.42 -28.30
C GLU A 159 4.12 17.17 -28.27
N LEU A 160 3.78 16.68 -27.07
CA LEU A 160 2.91 15.51 -26.92
C LEU A 160 1.48 15.84 -27.34
N ARG A 161 1.00 17.06 -27.06
CA ARG A 161 -0.31 17.55 -27.52
C ARG A 161 -0.39 17.49 -29.05
N ASP A 162 0.56 18.09 -29.74
CA ASP A 162 0.58 18.16 -31.21
C ASP A 162 0.74 16.76 -31.82
N TRP A 163 1.52 15.90 -31.17
CA TRP A 163 1.64 14.49 -31.56
C TRP A 163 0.31 13.73 -31.41
N VAL A 164 -0.46 13.94 -30.33
CA VAL A 164 -1.79 13.33 -30.15
C VAL A 164 -2.81 13.89 -31.15
N LEU A 165 -2.82 15.20 -31.38
CA LEU A 165 -3.77 15.87 -32.28
C LEU A 165 -3.50 15.60 -33.77
N SER A 166 -2.23 15.46 -34.15
CA SER A 166 -1.82 15.11 -35.52
C SER A 166 -2.15 13.67 -35.90
N ASP A 167 -2.62 12.86 -34.95
CA ASP A 167 -2.92 11.45 -35.14
C ASP A 167 -1.69 10.64 -35.61
N ALA A 168 -0.49 11.11 -35.24
CA ALA A 168 0.78 10.49 -35.61
C ALA A 168 0.83 9.02 -35.18
N ALA A 169 0.20 8.67 -34.06
CA ALA A 169 0.03 7.31 -33.59
C ALA A 169 -0.71 6.40 -34.59
N SER A 170 -1.73 6.92 -35.26
CA SER A 170 -2.54 6.14 -36.22
C SER A 170 -1.92 6.06 -37.60
N SER A 171 -0.91 6.89 -37.89
CA SER A 171 -0.21 6.90 -39.18
C SER A 171 0.63 5.63 -39.43
N ASN A 172 1.15 5.01 -38.37
CA ASN A 172 1.93 3.77 -38.45
C ASN A 172 1.38 2.75 -37.43
N PRO A 173 0.67 1.69 -37.89
CA PRO A 173 0.03 0.74 -36.99
C PRO A 173 1.05 -0.03 -36.14
N TYR A 174 2.29 -0.21 -36.58
CA TYR A 174 3.32 -0.88 -35.77
C TYR A 174 3.74 -0.04 -34.57
N ARG A 175 3.80 1.29 -34.70
CA ARG A 175 4.23 2.20 -33.61
C ARG A 175 3.19 2.35 -32.49
N ASN A 176 1.90 2.28 -32.81
CA ASN A 176 0.84 2.36 -31.80
C ASN A 176 0.32 1.00 -31.34
N HIS A 177 0.82 -0.14 -31.85
CA HIS A 177 0.41 -1.46 -31.36
C HIS A 177 1.55 -2.21 -30.67
N TRP A 178 1.19 -3.04 -29.70
CA TRP A 178 2.11 -3.89 -28.94
C TRP A 178 1.44 -5.18 -28.48
N LEU A 179 2.28 -6.17 -28.13
CA LEU A 179 1.85 -7.46 -27.63
C LEU A 179 1.73 -7.46 -26.11
N VAL A 180 0.55 -7.75 -25.58
CA VAL A 180 0.29 -7.76 -24.13
C VAL A 180 -0.60 -8.91 -23.73
N ARG A 181 -0.56 -9.31 -22.46
CA ARG A 181 -1.58 -10.18 -21.86
C ARG A 181 -2.93 -9.46 -21.87
N LYS A 182 -4.02 -10.16 -22.14
CA LYS A 182 -5.38 -9.59 -22.08
C LYS A 182 -5.66 -8.94 -20.71
N SER A 183 -5.25 -9.59 -19.62
CA SER A 183 -5.40 -9.04 -18.28
C SER A 183 -4.47 -7.84 -18.00
N ALA A 184 -3.27 -7.80 -18.59
CA ALA A 184 -2.36 -6.65 -18.48
C ALA A 184 -2.91 -5.42 -19.22
N ALA A 185 -3.53 -5.63 -20.38
CA ALA A 185 -4.19 -4.56 -21.13
C ALA A 185 -5.35 -3.94 -20.33
N ALA A 186 -6.17 -4.77 -19.67
CA ALA A 186 -7.24 -4.29 -18.80
C ALA A 186 -6.68 -3.51 -17.59
N ALA A 187 -5.62 -4.04 -16.96
CA ALA A 187 -4.96 -3.36 -15.85
C ALA A 187 -4.33 -2.02 -16.28
N LEU A 188 -3.76 -1.96 -17.48
CA LEU A 188 -3.26 -0.73 -18.05
C LEU A 188 -4.37 0.32 -18.25
N SER A 189 -5.52 -0.08 -18.81
CA SER A 189 -6.65 0.84 -19.01
C SER A 189 -7.25 1.37 -17.69
N GLU A 190 -6.99 0.68 -16.59
CA GLU A 190 -7.35 1.11 -15.24
C GLU A 190 -6.25 1.90 -14.51
N GLY A 191 -5.15 2.22 -15.21
CA GLY A 191 -4.07 3.06 -14.71
C GLY A 191 -3.07 2.35 -13.80
N PHE A 192 -2.98 1.01 -13.84
CA PHE A 192 -2.07 0.26 -12.95
C PHE A 192 -0.62 0.20 -13.43
N TYR A 193 -0.32 0.61 -14.66
CA TYR A 193 1.03 0.57 -15.22
C TYR A 193 1.45 1.94 -15.74
N MET A 194 2.70 2.29 -15.46
CA MET A 194 3.40 3.48 -15.95
C MET A 194 4.64 3.06 -16.73
N PHE A 195 5.11 3.93 -17.61
CA PHE A 195 6.23 3.67 -18.51
C PHE A 195 7.25 4.80 -18.46
N ASN A 196 8.52 4.44 -18.57
CA ASN A 196 9.59 5.37 -18.89
C ASN A 196 10.40 4.78 -20.05
N ALA A 197 10.40 5.44 -21.21
CA ALA A 197 11.14 5.01 -22.38
C ALA A 197 12.39 5.87 -22.54
N SER A 198 13.54 5.22 -22.74
CA SER A 198 14.81 5.90 -23.05
C SER A 198 15.10 5.88 -24.55
N GLU A 199 15.98 6.76 -25.01
CA GLU A 199 16.38 6.91 -26.42
C GLU A 199 16.96 5.63 -27.05
N ARG A 200 17.41 4.66 -26.25
CA ARG A 200 18.05 3.41 -26.71
C ARG A 200 17.06 2.23 -26.87
N SER A 201 15.77 2.49 -27.08
CA SER A 201 14.70 1.47 -27.17
C SER A 201 14.54 0.59 -25.92
N GLN A 202 15.14 1.00 -24.80
CA GLN A 202 14.93 0.41 -23.48
C GLN A 202 13.79 1.14 -22.79
N TYR A 203 12.88 0.39 -22.17
CA TYR A 203 11.77 0.93 -21.41
C TYR A 203 11.65 0.26 -20.04
N HIS A 204 11.17 1.04 -19.09
CA HIS A 204 10.85 0.61 -17.74
C HIS A 204 9.34 0.61 -17.56
N VAL A 205 8.83 -0.44 -16.92
CA VAL A 205 7.43 -0.58 -16.53
C VAL A 205 7.36 -0.50 -15.01
N PHE A 206 6.52 0.38 -14.49
CA PHE A 206 6.27 0.56 -13.07
C PHE A 206 4.82 0.29 -12.75
N GLN A 207 4.54 -0.28 -11.57
CA GLN A 207 3.18 -0.39 -11.07
C GLN A 207 2.75 0.91 -10.37
N ALA A 208 1.58 1.42 -10.71
CA ALA A 208 0.91 2.48 -9.95
C ALA A 208 -0.02 1.84 -8.90
N ILE A 209 0.53 1.55 -7.72
CA ILE A 209 -0.18 0.92 -6.61
C ILE A 209 -1.00 2.00 -5.87
N ILE A 210 -2.14 2.39 -6.47
CA ILE A 210 -3.15 3.27 -5.87
C ILE A 210 -4.48 2.52 -5.88
N GLY A 211 -5.20 2.51 -4.75
CA GLY A 211 -6.54 1.94 -4.63
C GLY A 211 -6.68 0.86 -3.56
N GLY A 212 -7.48 -0.16 -3.87
CA GLY A 212 -7.99 -1.13 -2.91
C GLY A 212 -7.51 -2.57 -3.15
N PRO A 213 -7.93 -3.54 -2.31
CA PRO A 213 -7.49 -4.94 -2.42
C PRO A 213 -7.96 -5.64 -3.71
N ALA A 214 -8.89 -5.04 -4.45
CA ALA A 214 -9.44 -5.56 -5.69
C ALA A 214 -8.51 -5.29 -6.90
N PHE A 215 -7.21 -5.59 -6.74
CA PHE A 215 -6.24 -5.47 -7.82
C PHE A 215 -6.43 -6.62 -8.83
N PRO A 216 -6.16 -6.35 -10.13
CA PRO A 216 -6.09 -7.41 -11.13
C PRO A 216 -5.09 -8.48 -10.71
N PRO A 217 -5.40 -9.80 -10.84
CA PRO A 217 -4.48 -10.86 -10.45
C PRO A 217 -3.10 -10.76 -11.12
N ILE A 218 -3.02 -10.13 -12.30
CA ILE A 218 -1.76 -9.90 -12.99
C ILE A 218 -0.84 -8.93 -12.25
N ILE A 219 -1.37 -7.93 -11.55
CA ILE A 219 -0.61 -6.97 -10.75
C ILE A 219 0.17 -7.69 -9.64
N MET A 220 -0.47 -8.65 -8.99
CA MET A 220 0.15 -9.46 -7.93
C MET A 220 1.25 -10.39 -8.44
N LYS A 221 1.19 -10.76 -9.74
CA LYS A 221 2.17 -11.66 -10.37
C LYS A 221 3.34 -10.90 -10.98
N THR A 222 3.18 -9.62 -11.28
CA THR A 222 4.22 -8.80 -11.87
C THR A 222 5.12 -8.15 -10.83
N PRO A 223 6.42 -7.96 -11.12
CA PRO A 223 7.30 -7.16 -10.27
C PRO A 223 6.86 -5.68 -10.28
N VAL A 224 7.16 -4.95 -9.20
CA VAL A 224 6.83 -3.50 -9.07
C VAL A 224 7.52 -2.65 -10.12
N CYS A 225 8.76 -3.02 -10.50
CA CYS A 225 9.53 -2.40 -11.56
C CYS A 225 10.11 -3.49 -12.46
N ARG A 226 10.03 -3.30 -13.77
CA ARG A 226 10.59 -4.19 -14.79
C ARG A 226 11.30 -3.36 -15.85
N THR A 227 12.42 -3.86 -16.33
CA THR A 227 13.17 -3.27 -17.45
C THR A 227 13.16 -4.23 -18.63
N ASP A 228 12.94 -3.72 -19.83
CA ASP A 228 13.03 -4.50 -21.09
C ASP A 228 13.41 -3.59 -22.27
N CYS A 229 13.70 -4.19 -23.43
CA CYS A 229 14.04 -3.46 -24.65
C CYS A 229 13.23 -3.99 -25.84
N PHE A 230 12.78 -3.07 -26.69
CA PHE A 230 12.27 -3.43 -28.02
C PHE A 230 13.43 -3.91 -28.90
N ILE A 231 13.14 -4.77 -29.88
CA ILE A 231 14.16 -5.16 -30.87
C ILE A 231 14.52 -3.91 -31.68
N THR A 232 15.78 -3.48 -31.61
CA THR A 232 16.32 -2.42 -32.47
C THR A 232 16.73 -2.96 -33.83
N GLU A 233 16.88 -2.05 -34.79
CA GLU A 233 16.94 -2.19 -36.26
C GLU A 233 17.82 -3.30 -36.88
N SER A 234 18.61 -4.05 -36.12
CA SER A 234 19.46 -5.12 -36.67
C SER A 234 18.77 -6.47 -36.89
N LEU A 235 17.56 -6.72 -36.34
CA LEU A 235 16.93 -8.05 -36.39
C LEU A 235 15.48 -8.10 -36.93
N SER A 236 14.71 -7.00 -36.97
CA SER A 236 13.28 -7.06 -37.38
C SER A 236 12.80 -6.01 -38.40
N HIS A 237 13.62 -5.00 -38.75
CA HIS A 237 13.27 -3.89 -39.67
C HIS A 237 11.95 -3.13 -39.37
N LEU A 238 11.39 -3.29 -38.17
CA LEU A 238 10.12 -2.67 -37.75
C LEU A 238 10.37 -1.60 -36.69
N ASP A 239 9.61 -0.50 -36.78
CA ASP A 239 9.67 0.57 -35.79
C ASP A 239 9.24 0.07 -34.39
N PRO A 240 9.96 0.46 -33.33
CA PRO A 240 9.53 0.19 -31.96
C PRO A 240 8.24 0.96 -31.63
N PRO A 241 7.53 0.57 -30.55
CA PRO A 241 6.45 1.36 -29.98
C PRO A 241 6.82 2.84 -29.79
N ASP A 242 5.87 3.72 -30.09
CA ASP A 242 6.10 5.15 -30.00
C ASP A 242 6.33 5.60 -28.55
N ALA A 243 7.47 6.24 -28.30
CA ALA A 243 7.81 6.76 -26.99
C ALA A 243 6.81 7.83 -26.52
N CYS A 244 6.26 8.64 -27.42
CA CYS A 244 5.24 9.63 -27.10
C CYS A 244 3.94 8.97 -26.63
N ALA A 245 3.52 7.87 -27.26
CA ALA A 245 2.34 7.10 -26.83
C ALA A 245 2.52 6.58 -25.39
N LEU A 246 3.68 5.98 -25.11
CA LEU A 246 4.00 5.46 -23.78
C LEU A 246 4.06 6.58 -22.73
N GLN A 247 4.62 7.75 -23.08
CA GLN A 247 4.65 8.91 -22.18
C GLN A 247 3.25 9.42 -21.85
N VAL A 248 2.37 9.55 -22.85
CA VAL A 248 0.98 9.99 -22.62
C VAL A 248 0.26 9.00 -21.69
N VAL A 249 0.27 7.70 -21.99
CA VAL A 249 -0.37 6.68 -21.14
C VAL A 249 0.20 6.68 -19.73
N SER A 250 1.52 6.80 -19.60
CA SER A 250 2.21 6.85 -18.30
C SER A 250 1.74 8.02 -17.44
N ARG A 251 1.60 9.22 -18.03
CA ARG A 251 1.13 10.42 -17.31
C ARG A 251 -0.31 10.30 -16.82
N PHE A 252 -1.18 9.70 -17.62
CA PHE A 252 -2.57 9.51 -17.23
C PHE A 252 -2.81 8.35 -16.26
N ALA A 253 -1.83 7.47 -16.02
CA ALA A 253 -2.00 6.29 -15.18
C ALA A 253 -2.54 6.61 -13.76
N LYS A 254 -1.89 7.51 -13.01
CA LYS A 254 -2.36 7.89 -11.67
C LYS A 254 -3.69 8.66 -11.67
N PRO A 255 -3.90 9.69 -12.53
CA PRO A 255 -5.21 10.34 -12.66
C PRO A 255 -6.37 9.37 -12.94
N ILE A 256 -6.15 8.40 -13.84
CA ILE A 256 -7.13 7.34 -14.15
C ILE A 256 -7.38 6.50 -12.90
N ARG A 257 -6.32 6.07 -12.21
CA ARG A 257 -6.42 5.23 -11.02
C ARG A 257 -7.19 5.92 -9.89
N TRP A 258 -6.93 7.20 -9.61
CA TRP A 258 -7.71 7.98 -8.64
C TRP A 258 -9.17 8.17 -9.05
N THR A 259 -9.44 8.32 -10.35
CA THR A 259 -10.82 8.37 -10.87
C THR A 259 -11.54 7.04 -10.61
N MET A 260 -10.87 5.91 -10.80
CA MET A 260 -11.43 4.58 -10.50
C MET A 260 -11.62 4.37 -9.00
N VAL A 261 -10.72 4.88 -8.15
CA VAL A 261 -10.91 4.91 -6.69
C VAL A 261 -12.15 5.72 -6.30
N SER A 262 -12.36 6.90 -6.89
CA SER A 262 -13.58 7.70 -6.67
C SER A 262 -14.84 6.92 -7.03
N ARG A 263 -14.83 6.17 -8.15
CA ARG A 263 -15.94 5.29 -8.55
C ARG A 263 -16.15 4.13 -7.56
N GLU A 264 -15.07 3.51 -7.08
CA GLU A 264 -15.14 2.44 -6.10
C GLU A 264 -15.75 2.93 -4.78
N ILE A 265 -15.29 4.08 -4.26
CA ILE A 265 -15.83 4.72 -3.06
C ILE A 265 -17.35 4.95 -3.20
N LYS A 266 -17.78 5.54 -4.33
CA LYS A 266 -19.22 5.79 -4.61
C LYS A 266 -20.02 4.50 -4.74
N SER A 267 -19.40 3.42 -5.21
CA SER A 267 -20.08 2.12 -5.40
C SER A 267 -20.26 1.33 -4.10
N LYS A 268 -19.49 1.66 -3.04
CA LYS A 268 -19.65 1.03 -1.73
C LYS A 268 -21.02 1.41 -1.17
N ARG A 269 -21.93 0.45 -1.10
CA ARG A 269 -23.15 0.62 -0.30
C ARG A 269 -22.72 0.83 1.16
N PRO A 270 -23.31 1.78 1.89
CA PRO A 270 -23.10 1.92 3.33
C PRO A 270 -23.83 0.76 4.02
N ASP A 271 -23.32 -0.46 3.87
CA ASP A 271 -23.77 -1.58 4.66
C ASP A 271 -23.12 -1.46 6.05
N ARG A 272 -23.78 -0.67 6.91
CA ARG A 272 -23.40 -0.47 8.31
C ARG A 272 -23.67 -1.71 9.17
N SER A 273 -24.22 -2.78 8.59
CA SER A 273 -24.83 -3.89 9.35
C SER A 273 -24.13 -5.24 9.20
N SER A 274 -23.22 -5.42 8.23
CA SER A 274 -22.50 -6.69 8.10
C SER A 274 -21.46 -6.83 9.22
N ARG A 275 -21.85 -7.56 10.28
CA ARG A 275 -20.86 -8.21 11.16
C ARG A 275 -19.87 -8.95 10.26
N PRO A 276 -18.55 -8.78 10.44
CA PRO A 276 -17.58 -9.51 9.65
C PRO A 276 -17.88 -11.00 9.79
N GLN A 277 -18.07 -11.69 8.66
CA GLN A 277 -18.17 -13.15 8.70
C GLN A 277 -16.94 -13.71 9.42
N PRO A 278 -17.09 -14.76 10.23
CA PRO A 278 -15.97 -15.32 10.97
C PRO A 278 -14.89 -15.80 10.00
N ALA A 279 -13.79 -15.06 9.92
CA ALA A 279 -12.66 -15.39 9.04
C ALA A 279 -11.89 -16.66 9.45
N SER A 280 -12.31 -17.28 10.56
CA SER A 280 -11.72 -18.44 11.18
C SER A 280 -12.83 -19.28 11.84
N ILE A 281 -12.84 -20.59 11.57
CA ILE A 281 -13.78 -21.53 12.20
C ILE A 281 -13.63 -21.54 13.72
N TRP A 282 -12.45 -21.19 14.22
CA TRP A 282 -12.15 -21.07 15.65
C TRP A 282 -12.94 -19.99 16.37
N ARG A 283 -13.54 -19.04 15.63
CA ARG A 283 -14.50 -18.07 16.17
C ARG A 283 -15.93 -18.60 16.27
N CYS A 284 -16.25 -19.67 15.53
CA CYS A 284 -17.55 -20.35 15.62
C CYS A 284 -17.59 -21.37 16.77
N ILE A 285 -16.44 -21.73 17.32
CA ILE A 285 -16.32 -22.62 18.48
C ILE A 285 -16.41 -21.76 19.75
N PRO A 286 -17.25 -22.13 20.74
CA PRO A 286 -17.27 -21.46 22.04
C PRO A 286 -15.86 -21.41 22.66
N GLU A 287 -15.55 -20.34 23.39
CA GLU A 287 -14.18 -20.13 23.89
C GLU A 287 -13.65 -21.32 24.69
N TRP A 288 -14.47 -21.88 25.59
CA TRP A 288 -14.11 -23.05 26.39
C TRP A 288 -13.79 -24.29 25.52
N GLY A 289 -14.50 -24.47 24.40
CA GLY A 289 -14.27 -25.59 23.47
C GLY A 289 -13.00 -25.41 22.66
N ALA A 290 -12.74 -24.19 22.19
CA ALA A 290 -11.50 -23.86 21.50
C ALA A 290 -10.28 -24.04 22.43
N GLU A 291 -10.37 -23.56 23.67
CA GLU A 291 -9.31 -23.76 24.68
C GLU A 291 -9.10 -25.23 25.01
N ALA A 292 -10.15 -26.03 25.18
CA ALA A 292 -10.02 -27.47 25.41
C ALA A 292 -9.29 -28.19 24.26
N MET A 293 -9.63 -27.87 23.01
CA MET A 293 -8.94 -28.41 21.82
C MET A 293 -7.48 -27.98 21.76
N ILE A 294 -7.20 -26.70 22.03
CA ILE A 294 -5.83 -26.16 22.06
C ILE A 294 -5.01 -26.84 23.15
N MET A 295 -5.57 -26.99 24.36
CA MET A 295 -4.91 -27.68 25.47
C MET A 295 -4.62 -29.14 25.12
N ALA A 296 -5.60 -29.87 24.59
CA ALA A 296 -5.42 -31.26 24.16
C ALA A 296 -4.34 -31.39 23.08
N TRP A 297 -4.32 -30.49 22.09
CA TRP A 297 -3.29 -30.46 21.05
C TRP A 297 -1.89 -30.20 21.64
N ARG A 298 -1.77 -29.28 22.60
CA ARG A 298 -0.50 -28.93 23.26
C ARG A 298 0.07 -30.05 24.15
N LEU A 299 -0.73 -31.06 24.52
CA LEU A 299 -0.24 -32.27 25.20
C LEU A 299 0.64 -33.14 24.29
N LEU A 300 0.53 -33.00 22.97
CA LEU A 300 1.41 -33.70 22.04
C LEU A 300 2.85 -33.18 22.14
N PRO A 301 3.87 -34.06 22.08
CA PRO A 301 5.27 -33.67 22.06
C PRO A 301 5.59 -32.64 20.97
N ALA A 302 6.47 -31.69 21.30
CA ALA A 302 6.88 -30.62 20.37
C ALA A 302 7.31 -31.13 18.97
N PRO A 303 8.06 -32.24 18.82
CA PRO A 303 8.44 -32.75 17.50
C PRO A 303 7.24 -33.17 16.62
N LEU A 304 6.16 -33.67 17.23
CA LEU A 304 4.94 -34.03 16.48
C LEU A 304 4.21 -32.77 16.02
N ARG A 305 4.08 -31.77 16.90
CA ARG A 305 3.45 -30.49 16.58
C ARG A 305 4.21 -29.74 15.49
N THR A 306 5.54 -29.63 15.59
CA THR A 306 6.35 -28.95 14.56
C THR A 306 6.30 -29.67 13.20
N ARG A 307 6.28 -31.01 13.19
CA ARG A 307 6.08 -31.78 11.95
C ARG A 307 4.71 -31.52 11.33
N ALA A 308 3.65 -31.48 12.13
CA ALA A 308 2.31 -31.13 11.66
C ALA A 308 2.28 -29.71 11.07
N TYR A 309 2.90 -28.73 11.72
CA TYR A 309 2.97 -27.35 11.24
C TYR A 309 3.73 -27.22 9.93
N ARG A 310 4.83 -27.95 9.75
CA ARG A 310 5.54 -28.00 8.45
C ARG A 310 4.64 -28.57 7.34
N GLY A 311 3.86 -29.61 7.64
CA GLY A 311 2.86 -30.15 6.71
C GLY A 311 1.79 -29.12 6.34
N LEU A 312 1.22 -28.42 7.33
CA LEU A 312 0.24 -27.36 7.11
C LEU A 312 0.82 -26.19 6.31
N ILE A 313 2.08 -25.84 6.55
CA ILE A 313 2.79 -24.80 5.78
C ILE A 313 2.87 -25.18 4.29
N CYS A 314 3.19 -26.44 3.98
CA CYS A 314 3.21 -26.92 2.60
C CYS A 314 1.81 -26.87 1.97
N LEU A 315 0.78 -27.33 2.69
CA LEU A 315 -0.61 -27.23 2.23
C LEU A 315 -1.04 -25.78 2.03
N GLY A 316 -0.69 -24.89 2.94
CA GLY A 316 -0.98 -23.46 2.84
C GLY A 316 -0.35 -22.83 1.59
N ALA A 317 0.88 -23.20 1.24
CA ALA A 317 1.56 -22.73 0.02
C ALA A 317 0.90 -23.23 -1.28
N LEU A 318 0.18 -24.36 -1.24
CA LEU A 318 -0.60 -24.86 -2.38
C LEU A 318 -1.97 -24.19 -2.50
N MET A 319 -2.56 -23.79 -1.37
CA MET A 319 -3.92 -23.25 -1.31
C MET A 319 -4.01 -21.73 -1.39
N TYR A 320 -2.95 -21.04 -0.96
CA TYR A 320 -2.98 -19.59 -0.78
C TYR A 320 -1.79 -18.93 -1.47
N GLU A 321 -2.04 -17.73 -1.97
CA GLU A 321 -0.99 -16.85 -2.48
C GLU A 321 0.01 -16.48 -1.37
N PRO A 322 1.26 -16.14 -1.74
CA PRO A 322 2.27 -15.68 -0.79
C PRO A 322 1.75 -14.52 0.06
N SER A 323 2.07 -14.54 1.36
CA SER A 323 1.72 -13.43 2.25
C SER A 323 2.67 -12.24 2.03
N CYS A 324 2.34 -11.08 2.60
CA CYS A 324 3.19 -9.89 2.57
C CYS A 324 4.52 -10.05 3.34
N SER A 325 4.78 -11.19 3.97
CA SER A 325 6.01 -11.48 4.72
C SER A 325 6.46 -12.93 4.54
N PHE A 326 7.73 -13.15 4.21
CA PHE A 326 8.29 -14.51 4.12
C PHE A 326 8.24 -15.29 5.44
N LYS A 327 8.13 -14.60 6.58
CA LYS A 327 8.02 -15.20 7.92
C LYS A 327 6.60 -15.69 8.22
N VAL A 328 5.58 -15.11 7.58
CA VAL A 328 4.18 -15.33 7.92
C VAL A 328 3.51 -16.14 6.81
N ARG A 329 2.77 -17.20 7.16
CA ARG A 329 2.07 -18.03 6.19
C ARG A 329 0.63 -18.25 6.62
N ARG A 330 -0.28 -18.11 5.65
CA ARG A 330 -1.68 -18.47 5.83
C ARG A 330 -1.80 -19.99 5.79
N LEU A 331 -2.54 -20.54 6.74
CA LEU A 331 -2.81 -21.96 6.86
C LEU A 331 -4.30 -22.25 6.67
N PRO A 332 -4.67 -23.51 6.35
CA PRO A 332 -6.06 -23.96 6.34
C PRO A 332 -6.77 -23.68 7.68
N LEU A 333 -8.10 -23.77 7.69
CA LEU A 333 -8.94 -23.58 8.89
C LEU A 333 -8.86 -22.16 9.48
N GLY A 334 -8.45 -21.17 8.68
CA GLY A 334 -8.38 -19.78 9.11
C GLY A 334 -7.34 -19.57 10.21
N MET A 335 -6.13 -20.08 10.00
CA MET A 335 -4.99 -19.90 10.88
C MET A 335 -3.84 -19.17 10.16
N TYR A 336 -2.94 -18.59 10.94
CA TYR A 336 -1.67 -18.06 10.48
C TYR A 336 -0.54 -18.65 11.31
N ILE A 337 0.60 -18.86 10.67
CA ILE A 337 1.82 -19.25 11.36
C ILE A 337 2.95 -18.29 11.03
N LYS A 338 3.66 -17.85 12.06
CA LYS A 338 4.89 -17.09 11.95
C LYS A 338 6.06 -18.01 12.28
N VAL A 339 7.04 -18.07 11.39
CA VAL A 339 8.22 -18.92 11.51
C VAL A 339 9.47 -18.06 11.52
N THR A 340 10.29 -18.22 12.55
CA THR A 340 11.58 -17.54 12.68
C THR A 340 12.67 -18.53 13.04
N LYS A 341 13.94 -18.17 12.80
CA LYS A 341 15.07 -18.92 13.36
C LYS A 341 14.99 -18.95 14.90
N ILE A 342 15.55 -19.99 15.52
CA ILE A 342 15.56 -20.18 16.97
C ILE A 342 16.22 -19.00 17.71
N GLU A 343 17.24 -18.37 17.13
CA GLU A 343 17.90 -17.17 17.64
C GLU A 343 16.95 -15.98 17.84
N ARG A 344 15.81 -15.98 17.13
CA ARG A 344 14.78 -14.93 17.22
C ARG A 344 13.53 -15.39 17.97
N HIS A 345 13.63 -16.50 18.73
CA HIS A 345 12.52 -17.04 19.52
C HIS A 345 11.93 -16.00 20.48
N GLU A 346 12.77 -15.18 21.13
CA GLU A 346 12.32 -14.19 22.10
C GLU A 346 11.35 -13.16 21.50
N GLY A 347 11.46 -12.81 20.20
CA GLY A 347 10.49 -11.95 19.52
C GLY A 347 9.10 -12.60 19.41
N LEU A 348 9.03 -13.88 19.03
CA LEU A 348 7.76 -14.63 19.00
C LEU A 348 7.20 -14.88 20.39
N ALA A 349 8.07 -15.07 21.39
CA ALA A 349 7.65 -15.23 22.76
C ALA A 349 7.09 -13.92 23.34
N ASN A 350 7.66 -12.78 22.95
CA ASN A 350 7.10 -11.46 23.26
C ASN A 350 5.74 -11.24 22.59
N GLU A 351 5.62 -11.55 21.29
CA GLU A 351 4.36 -11.46 20.56
C GLU A 351 3.26 -12.31 21.21
N ASN A 352 3.58 -13.55 21.61
CA ASN A 352 2.66 -14.41 22.35
C ASN A 352 2.21 -13.79 23.68
N ALA A 353 3.14 -13.24 24.48
CA ALA A 353 2.82 -12.60 25.75
C ALA A 353 1.96 -11.34 25.57
N ALA A 354 2.29 -10.50 24.59
CA ALA A 354 1.53 -9.31 24.23
C ALA A 354 0.09 -9.66 23.83
N LEU A 355 -0.09 -10.64 22.94
CA LEU A 355 -1.42 -11.10 22.51
C LEU A 355 -2.25 -11.61 23.69
N GLN A 356 -1.66 -12.38 24.60
CA GLN A 356 -2.36 -12.86 25.80
C GLN A 356 -2.75 -11.71 26.73
N LEU A 357 -1.87 -10.73 26.91
CA LEU A 357 -2.12 -9.60 27.78
C LEU A 357 -3.26 -8.71 27.27
N VAL A 358 -3.23 -8.38 25.97
CA VAL A 358 -4.26 -7.56 25.31
C VAL A 358 -5.61 -8.25 25.40
N ARG A 359 -5.68 -9.56 25.08
CA ARG A 359 -6.94 -10.33 25.18
C ARG A 359 -7.49 -10.42 26.60
N ARG A 360 -6.64 -10.37 27.62
CA ARG A 360 -7.07 -10.48 29.02
C ARG A 360 -7.66 -9.17 29.55
N HIS A 361 -7.18 -8.02 29.08
CA HIS A 361 -7.49 -6.72 29.68
C HIS A 361 -8.31 -5.79 28.78
N THR A 362 -8.54 -6.15 27.52
CA THR A 362 -9.15 -5.26 26.53
C THR A 362 -10.05 -6.02 25.55
N ASP A 363 -10.89 -5.28 24.82
CA ASP A 363 -11.71 -5.79 23.73
C ASP A 363 -11.05 -5.57 22.35
N VAL A 364 -9.77 -5.16 22.34
CA VAL A 364 -9.03 -4.89 21.10
C VAL A 364 -8.97 -6.17 20.25
N PRO A 365 -9.36 -6.11 18.96
CA PRO A 365 -9.39 -7.28 18.10
C PRO A 365 -7.96 -7.72 17.76
N VAL A 366 -7.46 -8.75 18.45
CA VAL A 366 -6.14 -9.35 18.19
C VAL A 366 -6.24 -10.85 17.90
N PRO A 367 -5.25 -11.45 17.21
CA PRO A 367 -5.22 -12.89 16.99
C PRO A 367 -5.24 -13.67 18.30
N ARG A 368 -5.98 -14.80 18.36
CA ARG A 368 -5.86 -15.75 19.46
C ARG A 368 -4.65 -16.65 19.20
N VAL A 369 -3.77 -16.77 20.20
CA VAL A 369 -2.62 -17.68 20.15
C VAL A 369 -3.10 -19.12 20.32
N LEU A 370 -2.86 -19.94 19.31
CA LEU A 370 -3.15 -21.37 19.32
C LEU A 370 -1.95 -22.18 19.81
N ASP A 371 -0.73 -21.78 19.47
CA ASP A 371 0.47 -22.45 19.97
C ASP A 371 1.74 -21.59 19.81
N LEU A 372 2.71 -21.81 20.70
CA LEU A 372 4.09 -21.34 20.57
C LEU A 372 5.00 -22.54 20.84
N VAL A 373 5.75 -22.98 19.82
CA VAL A 373 6.62 -24.16 19.92
C VAL A 373 7.92 -23.90 19.17
N SER A 374 8.98 -24.61 19.53
CA SER A 374 10.27 -24.51 18.85
C SER A 374 10.89 -25.88 18.66
N ASP A 375 11.74 -26.00 17.64
CA ASP A 375 12.65 -27.12 17.44
C ASP A 375 14.11 -26.61 17.49
N SER A 376 15.07 -27.47 17.10
CA SER A 376 16.50 -27.13 17.13
C SER A 376 16.89 -25.98 16.19
N THR A 377 16.04 -25.61 15.24
CA THR A 377 16.37 -24.64 14.18
C THR A 377 15.41 -23.44 14.16
N SER A 378 14.15 -23.66 14.50
CA SER A 378 13.05 -22.73 14.21
C SER A 378 12.08 -22.61 15.38
N SER A 379 11.49 -21.43 15.51
CA SER A 379 10.37 -21.14 16.41
C SER A 379 9.11 -20.86 15.58
N TYR A 380 7.97 -21.33 16.08
CA TYR A 380 6.68 -21.31 15.41
C TYR A 380 5.64 -20.68 16.34
N LEU A 381 5.00 -19.59 15.89
CA LEU A 381 3.85 -18.99 16.55
C LEU A 381 2.61 -19.20 15.68
N LEU A 382 1.67 -19.99 16.16
CA LEU A 382 0.41 -20.30 15.48
C LEU A 382 -0.72 -19.45 16.10
N THR A 383 -1.46 -18.74 15.25
CA THR A 383 -2.56 -17.86 15.66
C THR A 383 -3.80 -18.02 14.77
N THR A 384 -4.96 -17.56 15.25
CA THR A 384 -6.18 -17.48 14.43
C THR A 384 -6.10 -16.33 13.43
N ARG A 385 -6.64 -16.52 12.23
CA ARG A 385 -6.84 -15.44 11.26
C ARG A 385 -7.88 -14.42 11.75
N LEU A 386 -7.54 -13.15 11.60
CA LEU A 386 -8.50 -12.05 11.71
C LEU A 386 -9.17 -11.77 10.36
N SER A 387 -10.40 -11.28 10.39
CA SER A 387 -11.12 -10.81 9.21
C SER A 387 -10.57 -9.47 8.71
N GLY A 388 -10.82 -9.16 7.44
CA GLY A 388 -10.45 -7.88 6.84
C GLY A 388 -9.18 -7.94 6.00
N ILE A 389 -8.74 -6.76 5.58
CA ILE A 389 -7.57 -6.50 4.75
C ILE A 389 -6.63 -5.54 5.49
N CYS A 390 -5.33 -5.56 5.19
CA CYS A 390 -4.40 -4.55 5.69
C CYS A 390 -4.83 -3.15 5.23
N LEU A 391 -4.81 -2.18 6.13
CA LEU A 391 -5.14 -0.78 5.84
C LEU A 391 -4.27 -0.25 4.70
N GLY A 392 -2.99 -0.60 4.68
CA GLY A 392 -2.06 -0.17 3.62
C GLY A 392 -2.46 -0.58 2.21
N ILE A 393 -3.29 -1.62 2.07
CA ILE A 393 -3.83 -2.08 0.77
C ILE A 393 -5.14 -1.38 0.41
N GLY A 394 -5.88 -0.86 1.39
CA GLY A 394 -7.22 -0.31 1.17
C GLY A 394 -7.39 1.16 1.52
N ILE A 395 -6.36 1.84 2.04
CA ILE A 395 -6.44 3.20 2.58
C ILE A 395 -6.97 4.22 1.56
N ASP A 396 -6.59 4.06 0.30
CA ASP A 396 -7.03 4.94 -0.80
C ASP A 396 -8.51 4.74 -1.13
N THR A 397 -9.10 3.58 -0.83
CA THR A 397 -10.53 3.35 -1.08
C THR A 397 -11.40 3.75 0.09
N LEU A 398 -10.84 4.21 1.21
CA LEU A 398 -11.65 4.70 2.31
C LEU A 398 -12.26 6.04 1.95
N SER A 399 -13.59 6.13 1.99
CA SER A 399 -14.27 7.42 2.06
C SER A 399 -13.81 8.19 3.31
N ASP A 400 -14.01 9.49 3.33
CA ASP A 400 -13.63 10.30 4.50
C ASP A 400 -14.42 9.90 5.76
N ASP A 401 -15.68 9.47 5.62
CA ASP A 401 -16.49 8.92 6.71
C ASP A 401 -15.96 7.59 7.24
N GLU A 402 -15.52 6.69 6.35
CA GLU A 402 -14.90 5.41 6.74
C GLU A 402 -13.54 5.66 7.42
N ALA A 403 -12.73 6.56 6.88
CA ALA A 403 -11.44 6.95 7.47
C ALA A 403 -11.63 7.54 8.87
N GLU A 404 -12.63 8.41 9.02
CA GLU A 404 -13.02 8.99 10.30
C GLU A 404 -13.47 7.93 11.32
N THR A 405 -14.27 6.98 10.86
CA THR A 405 -14.73 5.88 11.72
C THR A 405 -13.54 5.03 12.18
N LEU A 406 -12.59 4.74 11.27
CA LEU A 406 -11.39 3.99 11.60
C LEU A 406 -10.47 4.76 12.57
N VAL A 407 -10.35 6.08 12.44
CA VAL A 407 -9.64 6.94 13.41
C VAL A 407 -10.24 6.77 14.81
N ARG A 408 -11.57 6.82 14.94
CA ARG A 408 -12.24 6.63 16.24
C ARG A 408 -12.06 5.22 16.80
N ASP A 409 -12.14 4.20 15.96
CA ASP A 409 -11.90 2.81 16.38
C ASP A 409 -10.46 2.64 16.91
N LEU A 410 -9.46 3.21 16.22
CA LEU A 410 -8.06 3.19 16.65
C LEU A 410 -7.83 3.98 17.93
N GLN A 411 -8.43 5.17 18.06
CA GLN A 411 -8.41 5.96 19.29
C GLN A 411 -8.93 5.15 20.48
N LYS A 412 -10.07 4.49 20.33
CA LYS A 412 -10.64 3.60 21.36
C LYS A 412 -9.65 2.50 21.73
N CYS A 413 -9.10 1.79 20.74
CA CYS A 413 -8.15 0.70 20.99
C CYS A 413 -6.91 1.18 21.72
N LEU A 414 -6.32 2.32 21.32
CA LEU A 414 -5.14 2.87 21.99
C LEU A 414 -5.42 3.25 23.45
N ALA A 415 -6.60 3.77 23.79
CA ALA A 415 -6.92 4.01 25.20
C ALA A 415 -7.03 2.72 26.00
N GLU A 416 -7.65 1.67 25.44
CA GLU A 416 -7.72 0.37 26.10
C GLU A 416 -6.32 -0.21 26.32
N LEU A 417 -5.44 -0.17 25.30
CA LEU A 417 -4.05 -0.61 25.44
C LEU A 417 -3.30 0.17 26.51
N ARG A 418 -3.42 1.51 26.53
CA ARG A 418 -2.75 2.36 27.52
C ARG A 418 -3.29 2.17 28.95
N SER A 419 -4.50 1.61 29.10
CA SER A 419 -5.09 1.29 30.40
C SER A 419 -4.62 -0.04 30.99
N ILE A 420 -3.90 -0.87 30.22
CA ILE A 420 -3.40 -2.16 30.70
C ILE A 420 -2.39 -1.93 31.83
N PRO A 421 -2.61 -2.51 33.03
CA PRO A 421 -1.71 -2.30 34.16
C PRO A 421 -0.37 -3.00 33.93
N LYS A 422 0.72 -2.32 34.27
CA LYS A 422 2.06 -2.92 34.30
C LYS A 422 2.25 -3.77 35.55
N LEU A 423 2.04 -5.07 35.43
CA LEU A 423 2.20 -6.02 36.55
C LEU A 423 3.51 -6.80 36.53
N VAL A 424 4.22 -6.79 35.40
CA VAL A 424 5.48 -7.53 35.20
C VAL A 424 6.69 -6.65 35.47
N SER A 425 7.70 -7.20 36.14
CA SER A 425 8.99 -6.58 36.45
C SER A 425 8.87 -5.10 36.84
N PRO A 426 8.25 -4.78 38.00
CA PRO A 426 8.00 -3.40 38.43
C PRO A 426 9.27 -2.56 38.54
N GLU A 427 10.43 -3.19 38.71
CA GLU A 427 11.76 -2.55 38.74
C GLU A 427 12.18 -1.89 37.42
N TYR A 428 11.60 -2.30 36.29
CA TYR A 428 11.92 -1.73 34.97
C TYR A 428 10.75 -0.89 34.48
N VAL A 429 10.91 0.43 34.33
CA VAL A 429 9.84 1.26 33.77
C VAL A 429 9.60 0.98 32.29
N ILE A 430 10.64 0.58 31.54
CA ILE A 430 10.58 0.23 30.11
C ILE A 430 11.02 -1.21 29.91
N SER A 431 10.15 -2.02 29.34
CA SER A 431 10.36 -3.45 29.11
C SER A 431 9.45 -3.98 28.01
N ASN A 432 9.71 -5.18 27.51
CA ASN A 432 8.79 -5.89 26.63
C ASN A 432 7.57 -6.47 27.42
N ALA A 433 6.65 -7.17 26.74
CA ALA A 433 5.47 -7.82 27.31
C ALA A 433 5.71 -8.92 28.33
N ARG A 434 6.96 -9.33 28.49
CA ARG A 434 7.40 -10.31 29.48
C ARG A 434 8.16 -9.69 30.64
N GLY A 435 8.31 -8.36 30.68
CA GLY A 435 9.16 -7.68 31.66
C GLY A 435 10.66 -7.79 31.35
N LYS A 436 11.04 -8.19 30.13
CA LYS A 436 12.44 -8.38 29.70
C LYS A 436 12.89 -7.28 28.73
N ALA A 437 14.11 -7.45 28.20
CA ALA A 437 14.69 -6.61 27.16
C ALA A 437 13.76 -6.45 25.95
N CYS A 438 13.71 -5.23 25.44
CA CYS A 438 12.87 -4.80 24.33
C CYS A 438 13.42 -5.27 22.98
N TYR A 439 12.53 -5.37 21.99
CA TYR A 439 12.84 -5.64 20.59
C TYR A 439 12.18 -4.58 19.73
N ASP A 440 12.94 -3.90 18.87
CA ASP A 440 12.42 -2.78 18.08
C ASP A 440 13.23 -2.60 16.79
N TYR A 441 12.53 -2.62 15.66
CA TYR A 441 13.14 -2.51 14.34
C TYR A 441 13.86 -1.19 14.06
N ARG A 442 13.39 -0.07 14.64
CA ARG A 442 13.98 1.25 14.46
C ARG A 442 15.29 1.36 15.24
N ILE A 443 15.33 0.86 16.47
CA ILE A 443 16.56 0.85 17.28
C ILE A 443 17.60 -0.07 16.63
N LEU A 444 17.18 -1.26 16.18
CA LEU A 444 18.08 -2.22 15.53
C LEU A 444 18.70 -1.72 14.23
N ALA A 445 18.03 -0.81 13.53
CA ALA A 445 18.59 -0.18 12.34
C ALA A 445 19.70 0.83 12.69
N ALA A 446 19.63 1.44 13.87
CA ALA A 446 20.57 2.46 14.33
C ALA A 446 21.77 1.86 15.10
N THR A 447 21.64 0.63 15.63
CA THR A 447 22.66 -0.01 16.47
C THR A 447 23.53 -1.01 15.72
N ASP A 448 24.79 -1.16 16.14
CA ASP A 448 25.66 -2.25 15.69
C ASP A 448 25.04 -3.61 16.04
N ARG A 449 24.83 -4.45 15.01
CA ARG A 449 24.26 -5.79 15.14
C ARG A 449 25.11 -6.73 16.01
N SER A 450 26.39 -6.41 16.23
CA SER A 450 27.26 -7.14 17.16
C SER A 450 26.75 -7.09 18.62
N LYS A 451 25.98 -6.05 18.98
CA LYS A 451 25.39 -5.87 20.33
C LYS A 451 24.12 -6.71 20.55
N GLY A 452 23.69 -7.48 19.55
CA GLY A 452 22.51 -8.33 19.61
C GLY A 452 21.23 -7.63 19.16
N TYR A 453 20.11 -8.34 19.30
CA TYR A 453 18.80 -7.90 18.81
C TYR A 453 17.89 -7.29 19.87
N PHE A 454 18.32 -7.26 21.13
CA PHE A 454 17.52 -6.85 22.27
C PHE A 454 18.24 -5.75 23.06
N PHE A 455 17.47 -4.82 23.63
CA PHE A 455 18.02 -3.66 24.35
C PHE A 455 17.21 -3.41 25.64
N GLY A 456 17.88 -2.91 26.67
CA GLY A 456 17.28 -2.83 28.01
C GLY A 456 17.13 -4.21 28.66
N PRO A 457 16.15 -4.42 29.57
CA PRO A 457 15.11 -3.48 30.00
C PRO A 457 15.72 -2.29 30.78
N PHE A 458 14.95 -1.23 30.99
CA PHE A 458 15.46 0.00 31.61
C PHE A 458 14.74 0.33 32.91
N VAL A 459 15.52 0.73 33.91
CA VAL A 459 15.00 1.13 35.24
C VAL A 459 14.42 2.54 35.18
N THR A 460 14.97 3.42 34.36
CA THR A 460 14.49 4.80 34.19
C THR A 460 14.32 5.15 32.70
N GLU A 461 13.50 6.16 32.43
CA GLU A 461 13.37 6.74 31.10
C GLU A 461 14.69 7.34 30.60
N GLU A 462 15.48 7.94 31.49
CA GLU A 462 16.77 8.53 31.16
C GLU A 462 17.74 7.48 30.58
N GLN A 463 17.82 6.29 31.21
CA GLN A 463 18.64 5.19 30.69
C GLN A 463 18.17 4.74 29.29
N PHE A 464 16.87 4.76 29.04
CA PHE A 464 16.32 4.46 27.73
C PHE A 464 16.71 5.54 26.71
N ASN A 465 16.54 6.81 27.05
CA ASN A 465 16.89 7.96 26.21
C ASN A 465 18.39 7.96 25.87
N ASP A 466 19.26 7.66 26.83
CA ASP A 466 20.70 7.47 26.60
C ASP A 466 20.97 6.33 25.61
N GLY A 467 20.21 5.23 25.70
CA GLY A 467 20.27 4.11 24.76
C GLY A 467 19.81 4.45 23.34
N LEU A 468 18.99 5.49 23.17
CA LEU A 468 18.53 5.97 21.86
C LEU A 468 19.50 6.98 21.20
N ARG A 469 20.46 7.53 21.96
CA ARG A 469 21.41 8.50 21.43
C ARG A 469 22.31 7.86 20.38
N VAL A 470 22.57 8.64 19.33
CA VAL A 470 23.54 8.27 18.30
C VAL A 470 24.79 9.10 18.51
N GLY A 471 25.95 8.45 18.59
CA GLY A 471 27.22 9.12 18.94
C GLY A 471 27.60 10.27 17.99
N ALA A 472 27.11 10.26 16.76
CA ALA A 472 27.31 11.33 15.79
C ALA A 472 26.36 12.54 15.96
N LEU A 473 25.28 12.38 16.74
CA LEU A 473 24.31 13.42 17.08
C LEU A 473 24.14 13.50 18.61
N PRO A 474 25.21 13.78 19.38
CA PRO A 474 25.18 13.75 20.84
C PRO A 474 24.20 14.77 21.45
N GLN A 475 23.91 15.85 20.73
CA GLN A 475 22.95 16.88 21.14
C GLN A 475 21.48 16.49 20.90
N VAL A 476 21.21 15.43 20.14
CA VAL A 476 19.85 14.98 19.84
C VAL A 476 19.44 13.94 20.88
N SER A 477 18.61 14.36 21.83
CA SER A 477 18.11 13.55 22.93
C SER A 477 16.61 13.79 23.09
N HIS A 478 15.91 12.77 23.57
CA HIS A 478 14.50 12.89 23.93
C HIS A 478 14.36 13.51 25.31
N ASP A 479 13.26 14.25 25.50
CA ASP A 479 12.86 14.74 26.81
C ASP A 479 12.39 13.57 27.71
N SER A 480 12.42 13.81 29.01
CA SER A 480 11.96 12.85 30.02
C SER A 480 10.70 13.35 30.72
N GLY A 481 10.02 12.48 31.46
CA GLY A 481 8.77 12.78 32.16
C GLY A 481 7.54 12.21 31.47
N HIS A 482 7.72 11.32 30.50
CA HIS A 482 6.60 10.64 29.86
C HIS A 482 6.02 9.58 30.78
N GLN A 483 4.73 9.28 30.59
CA GLN A 483 4.14 8.09 31.19
C GLN A 483 4.56 6.86 30.39
N MET A 484 4.83 5.75 31.09
CA MET A 484 5.07 4.45 30.44
C MET A 484 3.74 3.73 30.28
N VAL A 485 3.38 3.44 29.04
CA VAL A 485 2.12 2.81 28.67
C VAL A 485 2.39 1.56 27.84
N PHE A 486 1.45 0.63 27.81
CA PHE A 486 1.57 -0.50 26.90
C PHE A 486 1.35 -0.03 25.45
N THR A 487 2.34 -0.27 24.60
CA THR A 487 2.36 0.15 23.20
C THR A 487 2.45 -1.06 22.28
N HIS A 488 1.96 -0.88 21.04
CA HIS A 488 2.12 -1.89 20.01
C HIS A 488 3.59 -2.00 19.56
N GLY A 489 4.31 -0.89 19.46
CA GLY A 489 5.73 -0.81 19.09
C GLY A 489 6.00 -0.94 17.58
N ASP A 490 4.98 -1.23 16.79
CA ASP A 490 5.03 -1.21 15.31
C ASP A 490 3.66 -0.88 14.67
N LEU A 491 2.94 0.12 15.21
CA LEU A 491 1.60 0.47 14.73
C LEU A 491 1.69 1.18 13.37
N ASN A 492 1.64 0.42 12.28
CA ASN A 492 1.67 0.95 10.91
C ASN A 492 0.55 0.34 10.04
N MET A 493 0.34 0.90 8.85
CA MET A 493 -0.77 0.52 7.96
C MET A 493 -0.76 -0.96 7.51
N ARG A 494 0.36 -1.69 7.64
CA ARG A 494 0.41 -3.14 7.35
C ARG A 494 -0.16 -3.98 8.50
N ASN A 495 -0.11 -3.45 9.71
CA ASN A 495 -0.45 -4.11 10.95
C ASN A 495 -1.87 -3.78 11.44
N VAL A 496 -2.49 -2.74 10.87
CA VAL A 496 -3.91 -2.41 11.05
C VAL A 496 -4.74 -3.15 10.00
N LEU A 497 -5.69 -3.96 10.44
CA LEU A 497 -6.66 -4.63 9.57
C LEU A 497 -8.00 -3.94 9.64
N MET A 498 -8.67 -3.83 8.50
CA MET A 498 -10.00 -3.23 8.40
C MET A 498 -10.96 -4.07 7.59
N HIS A 499 -12.24 -3.91 7.88
CA HIS A 499 -13.35 -4.48 7.14
C HIS A 499 -14.47 -3.43 7.03
N ASN A 500 -14.85 -3.07 5.80
CA ASN A 500 -15.90 -2.08 5.53
C ASN A 500 -15.71 -0.75 6.30
N GLY A 501 -14.49 -0.22 6.29
CA GLY A 501 -14.15 1.03 6.98
C GLY A 501 -14.09 0.96 8.51
N ARG A 502 -14.23 -0.23 9.10
CA ARG A 502 -14.11 -0.47 10.55
C ARG A 502 -12.82 -1.20 10.87
N LEU A 503 -12.27 -0.96 12.06
CA LEU A 503 -11.16 -1.75 12.56
C LEU A 503 -11.62 -3.21 12.75
N SER A 504 -10.89 -4.15 12.15
CA SER A 504 -11.19 -5.58 12.28
C SER A 504 -10.07 -6.36 12.96
N GLY A 505 -8.90 -5.74 13.13
CA GLY A 505 -7.76 -6.39 13.76
C GLY A 505 -6.52 -5.52 13.90
N ILE A 506 -5.69 -5.82 14.90
CA ILE A 506 -4.28 -5.35 14.98
C ILE A 506 -3.38 -6.59 15.11
N VAL A 507 -2.33 -6.66 14.29
CA VAL A 507 -1.42 -7.82 14.20
C VAL A 507 0.05 -7.39 14.31
N ASP A 508 0.94 -8.37 14.48
CA ASP A 508 2.40 -8.19 14.55
C ASP A 508 2.90 -7.49 15.84
N TRP A 509 2.61 -8.12 16.99
CA TRP A 509 2.86 -7.60 18.34
C TRP A 509 4.28 -7.91 18.87
N GLU A 510 5.25 -8.22 18.01
CA GLU A 510 6.58 -8.65 18.45
C GLU A 510 7.42 -7.54 19.08
N ASN A 511 7.13 -6.27 18.74
CA ASN A 511 7.80 -5.09 19.31
C ASN A 511 7.09 -4.54 20.57
N SER A 512 5.97 -5.14 20.96
CA SER A 512 5.10 -4.58 22.00
C SER A 512 5.74 -4.60 23.38
N GLY A 513 5.43 -3.59 24.17
CA GLY A 513 6.10 -3.35 25.45
C GLY A 513 5.57 -2.11 26.17
N TRP A 514 6.25 -1.72 27.24
CA TRP A 514 5.98 -0.56 28.08
C TRP A 514 6.99 0.46 27.64
N TYR A 515 6.50 1.49 26.95
CA TYR A 515 7.31 2.53 26.35
C TYR A 515 6.69 3.89 26.65
N PRO A 516 7.44 5.00 26.45
CA PRO A 516 6.90 6.35 26.57
C PRO A 516 5.65 6.57 25.72
N THR A 517 4.75 7.44 26.16
CA THR A 517 3.46 7.75 25.50
C THR A 517 3.56 8.17 24.03
N TYR A 518 4.69 8.69 23.58
CA TYR A 518 4.90 9.10 22.19
C TYR A 518 5.25 7.92 21.25
N TRP A 519 5.61 6.74 21.79
CA TRP A 519 6.32 5.71 21.03
C TRP A 519 5.53 5.19 19.82
N ASP A 520 4.25 4.82 20.00
CA ASP A 520 3.44 4.36 18.86
C ASP A 520 3.20 5.49 17.82
N TYR A 521 3.16 6.76 18.24
CA TYR A 521 2.99 7.89 17.34
C TYR A 521 4.21 8.07 16.43
N THR A 522 5.41 8.12 17.00
CA THR A 522 6.63 8.29 16.20
C THR A 522 6.90 7.06 15.33
N LYS A 523 6.60 5.85 15.82
CA LYS A 523 6.69 4.60 15.05
C LYS A 523 5.72 4.57 13.87
N ALA A 524 4.49 5.05 14.04
CA ALA A 524 3.52 5.18 12.96
C ALA A 524 3.99 6.16 11.85
N HIS A 525 4.78 7.17 12.21
CA HIS A 525 5.41 8.10 11.26
C HIS A 525 6.67 7.53 10.60
N TYR A 526 7.32 6.52 11.17
CA TYR A 526 8.63 6.05 10.72
C TYR A 526 8.58 5.22 9.43
N ILE A 527 7.89 4.07 9.43
CA ILE A 527 7.90 3.09 8.32
C ILE A 527 7.12 3.62 7.11
N THR A 528 6.08 4.40 7.37
CA THR A 528 5.09 4.88 6.39
C THR A 528 5.17 6.38 6.15
N ARG A 529 6.37 6.96 6.36
CA ARG A 529 6.66 8.41 6.30
C ARG A 529 6.30 9.13 5.00
N PHE A 530 6.01 8.38 3.93
CA PHE A 530 5.63 8.94 2.63
C PHE A 530 4.13 8.89 2.35
N ASN A 531 3.34 8.12 3.11
CA ASN A 531 1.89 8.04 2.89
C ASN A 531 1.16 9.15 3.65
N GLN A 532 0.89 10.26 2.97
CA GLN A 532 0.27 11.46 3.59
C GLN A 532 -1.10 11.20 4.20
N ARG A 533 -1.92 10.32 3.60
CA ARG A 533 -3.25 9.97 4.12
C ARG A 533 -3.13 9.25 5.47
N TRP A 534 -2.21 8.29 5.57
CA TRP A 534 -1.89 7.61 6.83
C TRP A 534 -1.34 8.57 7.89
N LEU A 535 -0.43 9.46 7.53
CA LEU A 535 0.14 10.44 8.49
C LEU A 535 -0.95 11.35 9.05
N LYS A 536 -1.82 11.91 8.20
CA LYS A 536 -2.98 12.71 8.63
C LYS A 536 -3.91 11.93 9.54
N MET A 537 -4.20 10.66 9.22
CA MET A 537 -5.00 9.80 10.10
C MET A 537 -4.31 9.56 11.44
N THR A 538 -2.99 9.32 11.43
CA THR A 538 -2.18 9.10 12.63
C THR A 538 -2.23 10.33 13.54
N ASP A 539 -2.01 11.53 13.01
CA ASP A 539 -2.04 12.76 13.81
C ASP A 539 -3.40 12.91 14.53
N ARG A 540 -4.50 12.62 13.83
CA ARG A 540 -5.86 12.64 14.40
C ARG A 540 -6.11 11.54 15.41
N VAL A 541 -5.52 10.35 15.22
CA VAL A 541 -5.60 9.26 16.20
C VAL A 541 -4.89 9.68 17.51
N PHE A 542 -3.78 10.39 17.42
CA PHE A 542 -2.96 10.74 18.58
C PHE A 542 -3.31 12.07 19.26
N GLU A 543 -4.04 12.97 18.58
CA GLU A 543 -4.47 14.29 19.08
C GLU A 543 -5.06 14.25 20.50
N ARG A 544 -5.85 13.22 20.82
CA ARG A 544 -6.49 13.09 22.14
C ARG A 544 -5.57 12.63 23.27
N PHE A 545 -4.35 12.22 22.96
CA PHE A 545 -3.40 11.63 23.90
C PHE A 545 -2.24 12.56 24.27
N GLY A 546 -2.10 13.69 23.58
CA GLY A 546 -1.03 14.67 23.80
C GLY A 546 -0.48 15.21 22.48
N ASP A 547 0.31 16.28 22.59
CA ASP A 547 1.15 16.75 21.48
C ASP A 547 2.50 16.03 21.56
N PHE A 548 2.85 15.32 20.50
CA PHE A 548 4.11 14.57 20.38
C PHE A 548 5.01 15.12 19.25
N SER A 549 4.79 16.37 18.85
CA SER A 549 5.50 17.01 17.74
C SER A 549 7.00 17.19 18.02
N ALA A 550 7.37 17.45 19.27
CA ALA A 550 8.76 17.56 19.70
C ALA A 550 9.48 16.21 19.58
N GLU A 551 8.90 15.13 20.09
CA GLU A 551 9.46 13.78 20.05
C GLU A 551 9.57 13.28 18.62
N LEU A 552 8.58 13.58 17.78
CA LEU A 552 8.64 13.28 16.35
C LEU A 552 9.74 14.06 15.63
N SER A 553 9.97 15.32 15.98
CA SER A 553 11.07 16.12 15.43
C SER A 553 12.44 15.52 15.80
N THR A 554 12.62 15.13 17.06
CA THR A 554 13.82 14.45 17.56
C THR A 554 14.03 13.11 16.84
N GLU A 555 12.99 12.28 16.75
CA GLU A 555 13.04 11.01 16.04
C GLU A 555 13.42 11.17 14.56
N ARG A 556 12.83 12.15 13.86
CA ARG A 556 13.17 12.42 12.45
C ARG A 556 14.64 12.77 12.29
N GLN A 557 15.22 13.59 13.17
CA GLN A 557 16.66 13.90 13.13
C GLN A 557 17.51 12.62 13.25
N LEU A 558 17.13 11.71 14.13
CA LEU A 558 17.82 10.42 14.29
C LEU A 558 17.63 9.52 13.05
N TRP A 559 16.44 9.49 12.45
CA TRP A 559 16.18 8.66 11.27
C TRP A 559 17.00 9.07 10.05
N TRP A 560 17.17 10.37 9.80
CA TRP A 560 17.97 10.89 8.67
C TRP A 560 19.47 10.63 8.81
N TYR A 561 19.95 10.32 10.02
CA TYR A 561 21.34 9.92 10.19
C TYR A 561 21.54 8.42 9.94
N CYS A 562 20.56 7.59 10.32
CA CYS A 562 20.64 6.14 10.16
C CYS A 562 20.33 5.66 8.73
N TYR A 563 19.79 6.52 7.87
CA TYR A 563 19.34 6.24 6.49
C TYR A 563 19.58 7.44 5.59
#